data_AF-A0A7V9V8Q9-F1
#
_entry.id   AF-A0A7V9V8Q9-F1
#
_cell.length_a   1.000
_cell.length_b   1.000
_cell.length_c   1.000
_cell.angle_alpha   90.00
_cell.angle_beta   90.00
_cell.angle_gamma   90.00
#
_symmetry.space_group_name_H-M   'P 1'
#
loop_
_entity.id
_entity.type
_entity.pdbx_description
1 polymer ?
#
loop_
_entity_poly.entity_id
_entity_poly.type
_entity_poly.pdbx_seq_one_letter_code
_entity_poly.pdbx_strand_id
1 'polypeptide(L)'
;MAHVTVIDMLTEDHKVVDALMTSYDGADGERRDRLVHGIIESLTKHTRIEEQILYPFIRAEVSDGDELVDEAEQEHQEAKDEIAKLSDLSPDDPAFDEAFQTLRDGVRHHVEEEETEVFPKLTEATDEATLVALGARLAQATALSTRAPRPTE
;
A
#
# COMPACT_ATOMS: atom_id res chain seq x y z
N MET A 1 -21.88 10.55 14.15
CA MET A 1 -20.42 10.30 14.20
C MET A 1 -20.04 9.94 12.79
N ALA A 2 -19.00 10.55 12.22
CA ALA A 2 -18.50 10.13 10.92
C ALA A 2 -18.02 8.67 11.05
N HIS A 3 -18.41 7.83 10.11
CA HIS A 3 -17.94 6.44 10.05
C HIS A 3 -16.64 6.42 9.25
N VAL A 4 -15.69 5.56 9.63
CA VAL A 4 -14.41 5.43 8.92
C VAL A 4 -14.67 4.83 7.54
N THR A 5 -14.23 5.54 6.49
CA THR A 5 -14.35 5.11 5.09
C THR A 5 -13.14 4.31 4.63
N VAL A 6 -13.23 3.65 3.47
CA VAL A 6 -12.06 3.01 2.84
C VAL A 6 -10.94 4.01 2.56
N ILE A 7 -11.27 5.21 2.11
CA ILE A 7 -10.30 6.28 1.83
C ILE A 7 -9.57 6.68 3.11
N ASP A 8 -10.31 6.89 4.22
CA ASP A 8 -9.69 7.22 5.52
C ASP A 8 -8.69 6.15 5.97
N MET A 9 -8.96 4.87 5.70
CA MET A 9 -8.08 3.76 6.07
C MET A 9 -6.82 3.74 5.22
N LEU A 10 -6.95 3.87 3.89
CA LEU A 10 -5.81 3.83 2.96
C LEU A 10 -4.90 5.05 3.14
N THR A 11 -5.47 6.25 3.29
CA THR A 11 -4.71 7.46 3.64
C THR A 11 -3.98 7.33 4.99
N GLU A 12 -4.52 6.57 5.95
CA GLU A 12 -3.79 6.30 7.19
C GLU A 12 -2.64 5.31 6.97
N ASP A 13 -2.84 4.27 6.15
CA ASP A 13 -1.77 3.35 5.75
C ASP A 13 -0.63 4.11 5.03
N HIS A 14 -0.95 5.03 4.12
CA HIS A 14 0.02 5.90 3.44
C HIS A 14 0.89 6.69 4.44
N LYS A 15 0.26 7.30 5.44
CA LYS A 15 0.99 8.05 6.49
C LYS A 15 1.89 7.15 7.31
N VAL A 16 1.45 5.93 7.62
CA VAL A 16 2.27 4.95 8.35
C VAL A 16 3.50 4.57 7.51
N VAL A 17 3.32 4.30 6.22
CA VAL A 17 4.42 3.97 5.31
C VAL A 17 5.40 5.13 5.18
N ASP A 18 4.94 6.36 4.95
CA ASP A 18 5.80 7.54 4.85
C ASP A 18 6.56 7.80 6.17
N ALA A 19 5.92 7.63 7.32
CA ALA A 19 6.57 7.78 8.62
C ALA A 19 7.67 6.73 8.84
N LEU A 20 7.45 5.49 8.40
CA LEU A 20 8.45 4.42 8.45
C LEU A 20 9.62 4.71 7.51
N MET A 21 9.34 5.13 6.27
CA MET A 21 10.36 5.52 5.29
C MET A 21 11.17 6.74 5.76
N THR A 22 10.55 7.74 6.36
CA THR A 22 11.23 8.89 6.96
C THR A 22 12.11 8.47 8.14
N SER A 23 11.62 7.54 8.97
CA SER A 23 12.38 7.01 10.11
C SER A 23 13.63 6.24 9.69
N TYR A 24 13.66 5.71 8.46
CA TYR A 24 14.78 4.97 7.89
C TYR A 24 15.99 5.86 7.56
N ASP A 25 15.81 7.12 7.14
CA ASP A 25 16.90 8.01 6.66
C ASP A 25 18.04 8.25 7.68
N GLY A 26 17.78 8.03 8.96
CA GLY A 26 18.78 8.13 10.03
C GLY A 26 18.94 6.85 10.84
N ALA A 27 18.49 5.70 10.31
CA ALA A 27 18.57 4.42 11.00
C ALA A 27 19.83 3.64 10.63
N ASP A 28 20.39 2.93 11.60
CA ASP A 28 21.51 2.02 11.43
C ASP A 28 21.25 0.67 12.13
N GLY A 29 22.07 -0.33 11.77
CA GLY A 29 22.05 -1.67 12.34
C GLY A 29 20.65 -2.26 12.47
N GLU A 30 20.37 -2.86 13.63
CA GLU A 30 19.08 -3.52 13.89
C GLU A 30 17.85 -2.58 13.76
N ARG A 31 18.03 -1.26 13.95
CA ARG A 31 16.92 -0.31 13.79
C ARG A 31 16.54 -0.18 12.32
N ARG A 32 17.54 -0.10 11.43
CA ARG A 32 17.34 -0.07 9.98
C ARG A 32 16.63 -1.33 9.51
N ASP A 33 17.10 -2.51 9.95
CA ASP A 33 16.49 -3.80 9.59
C ASP A 33 15.03 -3.91 10.03
N ARG A 34 14.70 -3.48 11.25
CA ARG A 34 13.32 -3.47 11.74
C ARG A 34 12.42 -2.53 10.93
N LEU A 35 12.94 -1.37 10.51
CA LEU A 35 12.17 -0.41 9.70
C LEU A 35 11.91 -0.97 8.30
N VAL A 36 12.91 -1.57 7.65
CA VAL A 36 12.72 -2.22 6.35
C VAL A 36 11.66 -3.29 6.42
N HIS A 37 11.74 -4.20 7.40
CA HIS A 37 10.72 -5.23 7.57
C HIS A 37 9.33 -4.64 7.81
N GLY A 38 9.23 -3.57 8.61
CA GLY A 38 7.97 -2.86 8.83
C GLY A 38 7.41 -2.23 7.54
N ILE A 39 8.26 -1.63 6.71
CA ILE A 39 7.87 -1.04 5.42
C ILE A 39 7.35 -2.14 4.48
N ILE A 40 8.11 -3.23 4.32
CA ILE A 40 7.73 -4.36 3.47
C ILE A 40 6.40 -4.96 3.93
N GLU A 41 6.23 -5.18 5.24
CA GLU A 41 4.99 -5.74 5.78
C GLU A 41 3.79 -4.82 5.55
N SER A 42 3.95 -3.50 5.75
CA SER A 42 2.90 -2.52 5.51
C SER A 42 2.51 -2.47 4.03
N LEU A 43 3.47 -2.32 3.12
CA LEU A 43 3.24 -2.28 1.67
C LEU A 43 2.59 -3.58 1.17
N THR A 44 3.04 -4.74 1.64
CA THR A 44 2.46 -6.04 1.24
C THR A 44 0.99 -6.16 1.65
N LYS A 45 0.62 -5.65 2.82
CA LYS A 45 -0.77 -5.67 3.28
C LYS A 45 -1.64 -4.69 2.51
N HIS A 46 -1.14 -3.48 2.33
CA HIS A 46 -1.81 -2.37 1.67
C HIS A 46 -2.14 -2.74 0.21
N THR A 47 -1.12 -3.05 -0.59
CA THR A 47 -1.26 -3.40 -2.01
C THR A 47 -2.22 -4.57 -2.24
N ARG A 48 -2.13 -5.62 -1.41
CA ARG A 48 -3.01 -6.79 -1.49
C ARG A 48 -4.48 -6.43 -1.30
N ILE A 49 -4.76 -5.51 -0.40
CA ILE A 49 -6.12 -5.13 -0.03
C ILE A 49 -6.75 -4.31 -1.14
N GLU A 50 -6.01 -3.38 -1.72
CA GLU A 50 -6.46 -2.58 -2.86
C GLU A 50 -6.78 -3.46 -4.05
N GLU A 51 -5.84 -4.34 -4.42
CA GLU A 51 -6.02 -5.30 -5.53
C GLU A 51 -7.22 -6.22 -5.34
N GLN A 52 -7.49 -6.67 -4.11
CA GLN A 52 -8.58 -7.62 -3.86
C GLN A 52 -9.95 -6.99 -3.70
N ILE A 53 -10.02 -5.71 -3.30
CA ILE A 53 -11.27 -5.09 -2.85
C ILE A 53 -11.52 -3.76 -3.57
N LEU A 54 -10.54 -2.87 -3.57
CA LEU A 54 -10.71 -1.52 -4.09
C LEU A 54 -10.71 -1.50 -5.62
N TYR A 55 -9.71 -2.11 -6.24
CA TYR A 55 -9.53 -2.10 -7.70
C TYR A 55 -10.70 -2.70 -8.47
N PRO A 56 -11.28 -3.86 -8.08
CA PRO A 56 -12.49 -4.37 -8.73
C PRO A 56 -13.69 -3.41 -8.62
N PHE A 57 -13.76 -2.63 -7.54
CA PHE A 57 -14.82 -1.64 -7.36
C PHE A 57 -14.57 -0.40 -8.22
N ILE A 58 -13.34 0.12 -8.27
CA ILE A 58 -12.96 1.25 -9.12
C ILE A 58 -13.25 0.94 -10.59
N ARG A 59 -12.81 -0.22 -11.09
CA ARG A 59 -13.11 -0.66 -12.47
C ARG A 59 -14.61 -0.72 -12.78
N ALA A 60 -15.45 -1.02 -11.80
CA ALA A 60 -16.89 -1.17 -11.99
C ALA A 60 -17.66 0.16 -11.93
N GLU A 61 -17.24 1.09 -11.07
CA GLU A 61 -18.04 2.28 -10.73
C GLU A 61 -17.44 3.59 -11.26
N VAL A 62 -16.13 3.64 -11.54
CA VAL A 62 -15.44 4.85 -12.02
C VAL A 62 -15.34 4.79 -13.55
N SER A 63 -15.68 5.90 -14.24
CA SER A 63 -15.82 5.93 -15.71
C SER A 63 -14.53 5.61 -16.48
N ASP A 64 -13.38 5.97 -15.94
CA ASP A 64 -12.02 5.68 -16.41
C ASP A 64 -11.29 4.71 -15.46
N GLY A 65 -12.04 3.94 -14.68
CA GLY A 65 -11.49 3.05 -13.65
C GLY A 65 -10.57 1.96 -14.18
N ASP A 66 -10.74 1.51 -15.43
CA ASP A 66 -9.83 0.53 -16.02
C ASP A 66 -8.42 1.09 -16.24
N GLU A 67 -8.29 2.33 -16.74
CA GLU A 67 -7.00 2.98 -16.99
C GLU A 67 -6.28 3.29 -15.67
N LEU A 68 -7.02 3.86 -14.71
CA LEU A 68 -6.48 4.17 -13.38
C LEU A 68 -5.97 2.92 -12.65
N VAL A 69 -6.70 1.81 -12.75
CA VAL A 69 -6.29 0.56 -12.08
C VAL A 69 -5.16 -0.14 -12.84
N ASP A 70 -5.13 -0.10 -14.18
CA ASP A 70 -4.01 -0.66 -14.95
C ASP A 70 -2.68 0.03 -14.58
N GLU A 71 -2.69 1.36 -14.40
CA GLU A 71 -1.53 2.14 -13.95
C GLU A 71 -1.13 1.76 -12.51
N ALA A 72 -2.06 1.80 -11.58
CA ALA A 72 -1.81 1.44 -10.18
C ALA A 72 -1.30 -0.01 -10.00
N GLU A 73 -1.84 -0.98 -10.76
CA GLU A 73 -1.37 -2.37 -10.74
C GLU A 73 0.07 -2.51 -11.27
N GLN A 74 0.45 -1.69 -12.26
CA GLN A 74 1.83 -1.64 -12.76
C GLN A 74 2.78 -1.08 -11.70
N GLU A 75 2.43 0.02 -11.05
CA GLU A 75 3.22 0.61 -9.96
C GLU A 75 3.36 -0.35 -8.77
N HIS A 76 2.27 -1.05 -8.40
CA HIS A 76 2.31 -2.10 -7.38
C HIS A 76 3.27 -3.23 -7.75
N GLN A 77 3.29 -3.63 -9.02
CA GLN A 77 4.20 -4.67 -9.47
C GLN A 77 5.66 -4.20 -9.37
N GLU A 78 5.95 -2.96 -9.75
CA GLU A 78 7.29 -2.37 -9.60
C GLU A 78 7.72 -2.29 -8.13
N ALA A 79 6.83 -1.85 -7.23
CA ALA A 79 7.09 -1.85 -5.80
C ALA A 79 7.36 -3.26 -5.25
N LYS A 80 6.59 -4.27 -5.68
CA LYS A 80 6.81 -5.68 -5.30
C LYS A 80 8.16 -6.20 -5.82
N ASP A 81 8.57 -5.81 -7.02
CA ASP A 81 9.85 -6.20 -7.59
C ASP A 81 11.03 -5.60 -6.78
N GLU A 82 10.94 -4.33 -6.36
CA GLU A 82 11.95 -3.74 -5.47
C GLU A 82 11.96 -4.38 -4.07
N ILE A 83 10.79 -4.71 -3.51
CA ILE A 83 10.69 -5.48 -2.25
C ILE A 83 11.38 -6.85 -2.37
N ALA A 84 11.21 -7.54 -3.50
CA ALA A 84 11.88 -8.80 -3.76
C ALA A 84 13.40 -8.63 -3.79
N LYS A 85 13.92 -7.59 -4.46
CA LYS A 85 15.35 -7.27 -4.45
C LYS A 85 15.87 -6.98 -3.05
N LEU A 86 15.15 -6.16 -2.27
CA LEU A 86 15.52 -5.85 -0.89
C LEU A 86 15.57 -7.09 0.01
N SER A 87 14.76 -8.10 -0.29
CA SER A 87 14.74 -9.37 0.45
C SER A 87 15.95 -10.27 0.13
N ASP A 88 16.53 -10.11 -1.06
CA ASP A 88 17.67 -10.90 -1.54
C ASP A 88 19.03 -10.22 -1.27
N LEU A 89 19.04 -8.91 -1.04
CA LEU A 89 20.25 -8.11 -0.84
C LEU A 89 20.64 -8.04 0.65
N SER A 90 21.95 -7.97 0.89
CA SER A 90 22.46 -7.60 2.23
C SER A 90 22.21 -6.12 2.48
N PRO A 91 21.80 -5.70 3.69
CA PRO A 91 21.67 -4.28 4.03
C PRO A 91 22.96 -3.45 3.83
N ASP A 92 24.13 -4.10 3.88
CA ASP A 92 25.43 -3.45 3.64
C ASP A 92 25.81 -3.36 2.14
N ASP A 93 24.99 -3.93 1.25
CA ASP A 93 25.21 -3.85 -0.20
C ASP A 93 24.74 -2.48 -0.72
N PRO A 94 25.56 -1.72 -1.47
CA PRO A 94 25.12 -0.47 -2.10
C PRO A 94 23.85 -0.61 -2.95
N ALA A 95 23.62 -1.77 -3.57
CA ALA A 95 22.41 -2.03 -4.33
C ALA A 95 21.14 -2.04 -3.46
N PHE A 96 21.27 -2.27 -2.14
CA PHE A 96 20.16 -2.21 -1.21
C PHE A 96 19.62 -0.78 -1.08
N ASP A 97 20.52 0.20 -0.93
CA ASP A 97 20.13 1.60 -0.83
C ASP A 97 19.50 2.11 -2.13
N GLU A 98 20.04 1.67 -3.28
CA GLU A 98 19.46 1.98 -4.59
C GLU A 98 18.04 1.41 -4.75
N ALA A 99 17.86 0.11 -4.47
CA ALA A 99 16.53 -0.54 -4.53
C ALA A 99 15.53 0.11 -3.55
N PHE A 100 15.99 0.47 -2.35
CA PHE A 100 15.14 1.13 -1.35
C PHE A 100 14.73 2.54 -1.79
N GLN A 101 15.65 3.29 -2.42
CA GLN A 101 15.34 4.59 -2.98
C GLN A 101 14.32 4.47 -4.12
N THR A 102 14.50 3.53 -5.05
CA THR A 102 13.54 3.28 -6.13
C THR A 102 12.16 2.89 -5.59
N LEU A 103 12.10 1.99 -4.60
CA LEU A 103 10.85 1.64 -3.92
C LEU A 103 10.15 2.86 -3.32
N ARG A 104 10.90 3.70 -2.60
CA ARG A 104 10.36 4.89 -1.95
C ARG A 104 9.80 5.88 -2.96
N ASP A 105 10.53 6.13 -4.05
CA ASP A 105 10.11 7.09 -5.06
C ASP A 105 8.85 6.59 -5.80
N GLY A 106 8.78 5.29 -6.13
CA GLY A 106 7.59 4.66 -6.70
C GLY A 106 6.38 4.72 -5.77
N VAL A 107 6.54 4.38 -4.50
CA VAL A 107 5.45 4.47 -3.50
C VAL A 107 4.94 5.89 -3.34
N ARG A 108 5.82 6.90 -3.34
CA ARG A 108 5.40 8.30 -3.24
C ARG A 108 4.61 8.77 -4.45
N HIS A 109 5.03 8.36 -5.64
CA HIS A 109 4.31 8.66 -6.88
C HIS A 109 2.89 8.06 -6.84
N HIS A 110 2.81 6.75 -6.56
CA HIS A 110 1.56 6.03 -6.41
C HIS A 110 0.60 6.69 -5.41
N VAL A 111 1.08 7.02 -4.20
CA VAL A 111 0.27 7.68 -3.16
C VAL A 111 -0.22 9.06 -3.61
N GLU A 112 0.60 9.83 -4.33
CA GLU A 112 0.21 11.14 -4.85
C GLU A 112 -0.93 11.00 -5.87
N GLU A 113 -0.84 10.04 -6.80
CA GLU A 113 -1.88 9.77 -7.78
C GLU A 113 -3.18 9.28 -7.12
N GLU A 114 -3.08 8.34 -6.17
CA GLU A 114 -4.26 7.85 -5.48
C GLU A 114 -4.99 8.96 -4.72
N GLU A 115 -4.28 9.77 -3.92
CA GLU A 115 -4.92 10.78 -3.09
C GLU A 115 -5.41 12.00 -3.87
N THR A 116 -4.79 12.32 -5.00
CA THR A 116 -5.12 13.54 -5.77
C THR A 116 -6.02 13.28 -6.98
N GLU A 117 -6.08 12.05 -7.48
CA GLU A 117 -6.86 11.68 -8.66
C GLU A 117 -7.86 10.55 -8.39
N VAL A 118 -7.39 9.40 -7.90
CA VAL A 118 -8.23 8.20 -7.76
C VAL A 118 -9.30 8.37 -6.69
N PHE A 119 -8.93 8.81 -5.48
CA PHE A 119 -9.86 8.96 -4.36
C PHE A 119 -10.94 10.05 -4.59
N PRO A 120 -10.63 11.22 -5.21
CA PRO A 120 -11.65 12.15 -5.65
C PRO A 120 -12.64 11.53 -6.64
N LYS A 121 -12.17 10.84 -7.69
CA LYS A 121 -13.04 10.19 -8.68
C LYS A 121 -13.90 9.10 -8.04
N LEU A 122 -13.32 8.31 -7.14
CA LEU A 122 -14.05 7.31 -6.36
C LEU A 122 -15.17 7.96 -5.52
N THR A 123 -14.88 9.08 -4.86
CA THR A 123 -15.86 9.84 -4.07
C THR A 123 -16.98 10.43 -4.93
N GLU A 124 -16.68 10.82 -6.18
CA GLU A 124 -17.69 11.29 -7.13
C GLU A 124 -18.55 10.16 -7.69
N ALA A 125 -17.99 8.95 -7.82
CA ALA A 125 -18.67 7.79 -8.40
C ALA A 125 -19.63 7.07 -7.44
N THR A 126 -19.48 7.23 -6.13
CA THR A 126 -20.28 6.49 -5.13
C THR A 126 -20.69 7.35 -3.92
N ASP A 127 -21.56 6.82 -3.06
CA ASP A 127 -21.95 7.47 -1.80
C ASP A 127 -21.06 7.08 -0.60
N GLU A 128 -21.10 7.90 0.45
CA GLU A 128 -20.35 7.69 1.70
C GLU A 128 -20.69 6.33 2.35
N ALA A 129 -21.96 5.90 2.27
CA ALA A 129 -22.39 4.62 2.83
C ALA A 129 -21.66 3.43 2.17
N THR A 130 -21.43 3.51 0.87
CA THR A 130 -20.67 2.52 0.11
C THR A 130 -19.19 2.56 0.46
N LEU A 131 -18.59 3.75 0.61
CA LEU A 131 -17.20 3.89 1.05
C LEU A 131 -16.97 3.31 2.45
N VAL A 132 -17.92 3.50 3.36
CA VAL A 132 -17.92 2.88 4.70
C VAL A 132 -18.04 1.36 4.60
N ALA A 133 -18.91 0.85 3.72
CA ALA A 133 -19.07 -0.59 3.52
C ALA A 133 -17.81 -1.24 2.92
N LEU A 134 -17.12 -0.57 2.01
CA LEU A 134 -15.81 -0.99 1.48
C LEU A 134 -14.76 -1.02 2.59
N GLY A 135 -14.67 0.03 3.41
CA GLY A 135 -13.76 0.06 4.56
C GLY A 135 -14.02 -1.07 5.56
N ALA A 136 -15.29 -1.39 5.81
CA ALA A 136 -15.66 -2.53 6.65
C ALA A 136 -15.25 -3.89 6.04
N ARG A 137 -15.33 -4.05 4.71
CA ARG A 137 -14.83 -5.26 4.02
C ARG A 137 -13.31 -5.35 4.11
N LEU A 138 -12.63 -4.23 3.91
CA LEU A 138 -11.19 -4.09 4.06
C LEU A 138 -10.72 -4.54 5.45
N ALA A 139 -11.29 -3.95 6.51
CA ALA A 139 -10.95 -4.29 7.89
C ALA A 139 -11.14 -5.79 8.21
N GLN A 140 -12.19 -6.40 7.67
CA GLN A 140 -12.44 -7.84 7.82
C GLN A 140 -11.38 -8.68 7.09
N ALA A 141 -10.99 -8.31 5.88
CA ALA A 141 -9.96 -9.00 5.13
C ALA A 141 -8.60 -8.94 5.84
N THR A 142 -8.21 -7.77 6.38
CA THR A 142 -6.98 -7.59 7.17
C THR A 142 -6.98 -8.45 8.44
N ALA A 143 -8.10 -8.50 9.16
CA ALA A 143 -8.25 -9.30 10.37
C ALA A 143 -8.19 -10.81 10.12
N LEU A 144 -8.63 -11.29 8.95
CA LEU A 144 -8.50 -12.69 8.55
C LEU A 144 -7.07 -13.03 8.10
N SER A 145 -6.39 -12.10 7.43
CA SER A 145 -5.02 -12.28 6.97
C SER A 145 -4.03 -12.37 8.14
N THR A 146 -4.22 -11.57 9.18
CA THR A 146 -3.44 -11.64 10.44
C THR A 146 -3.71 -12.91 11.28
N ARG A 147 -4.79 -13.64 10.97
CA ARG A 147 -5.17 -14.89 11.65
C ARG A 147 -4.80 -16.16 10.87
N ALA A 148 -4.17 -16.03 9.71
CA ALA A 148 -3.69 -17.18 8.95
C ALA A 148 -2.59 -17.94 9.73
N PRO A 149 -2.63 -19.28 9.78
CA PRO A 149 -1.63 -20.06 10.50
C PRO A 149 -0.27 -19.92 9.82
N ARG A 150 0.80 -19.72 10.62
CA ARG A 150 2.18 -19.93 10.14
C ARG A 150 2.26 -21.29 9.45
N PRO A 151 2.83 -21.41 8.24
CA PRO A 151 3.15 -22.72 7.69
C PRO A 151 4.10 -23.41 8.67
N THR A 152 3.68 -24.55 9.19
CA THR A 152 4.59 -25.50 9.81
C THR A 152 5.29 -26.20 8.66
N GLU A 153 6.60 -25.98 8.53
CA GLU A 153 7.62 -26.99 8.20
C GLU A 153 9.02 -26.44 8.48
#